data_AF-A0A850AX20-F1
#
_entry.id   AF-A0A850AX20-F1
#
_cell.length_a   1.000
_cell.length_b   1.000
_cell.length_c   1.000
_cell.angle_alpha   90.00
_cell.angle_beta   90.00
_cell.angle_gamma   90.00
#
_symmetry.space_group_name_H-M   'P 1'
#
loop_
_entity.id
_entity.type
_entity.pdbx_description
1 polymer ?
#
loop_
_entity_poly.entity_id
_entity_poly.type
_entity_poly.pdbx_seq_one_letter_code
_entity_poly.pdbx_strand_id
1 'polypeptide(L)'
;MKLVRLGAVAGVVVLCAAAIALPTYTKVVTVHYKVKKGAAIEKAGCALCHLSKTKLKEYNPYGADLKKVMEAAKTKTLTPDLLKKIDTLDSDKDGVKNGEELTAGTLPGDPKSK
;
A
#
# COMPACT_ATOMS: atom_id res chain seq x y z
N MET A 1 47.28 -46.00 27.45
CA MET A 1 47.71 -45.33 26.21
C MET A 1 46.50 -44.66 25.57
N LYS A 2 46.68 -43.41 25.13
CA LYS A 2 45.71 -42.51 24.50
C LYS A 2 45.05 -43.14 23.27
N LEU A 3 43.74 -42.94 23.11
CA LEU A 3 43.09 -42.86 21.80
C LEU A 3 41.87 -41.92 21.89
N VAL A 4 42.13 -40.66 21.57
CA VAL A 4 41.14 -39.63 21.22
C VAL A 4 40.66 -39.94 19.80
N ARG A 5 39.34 -40.04 19.56
CA ARG A 5 38.75 -39.85 18.22
C ARG A 5 37.35 -39.24 18.30
N LEU A 6 37.28 -38.00 17.77
CA LEU A 6 36.21 -37.37 16.98
C LEU A 6 34.76 -37.62 17.44
N GLY A 7 34.00 -36.62 17.91
CA GLY A 7 33.77 -35.36 17.23
C GLY A 7 32.47 -35.44 16.44
N ALA A 8 31.35 -35.10 17.06
CA ALA A 8 30.07 -34.84 16.39
C ALA A 8 29.24 -33.87 17.25
N VAL A 9 29.71 -32.63 17.37
CA VAL A 9 28.82 -31.53 17.78
C VAL A 9 27.99 -31.22 16.54
N ALA A 10 26.78 -31.77 16.50
CA ALA A 10 25.78 -31.44 15.49
C ALA A 10 25.39 -29.97 15.69
N GLY A 11 26.09 -29.07 14.98
CA GLY A 11 25.75 -27.65 14.92
C GLY A 11 24.41 -27.49 14.22
N VAL A 12 23.35 -27.26 15.00
CA VAL A 12 22.07 -26.79 14.47
C VAL A 12 22.28 -25.33 14.05
N VAL A 13 22.61 -25.12 12.79
CA VAL A 13 22.54 -23.79 12.16
C VAL A 13 21.06 -23.47 11.99
N VAL A 14 20.48 -22.78 12.98
CA VAL A 14 19.15 -22.18 12.85
C VAL A 14 19.28 -21.01 11.88
N LEU A 15 18.92 -21.23 10.61
CA LEU A 15 18.73 -20.15 9.65
C LEU A 15 17.44 -19.42 10.06
N CYS A 16 17.56 -18.37 10.87
CA CYS A 16 16.45 -17.44 11.14
C CYS A 16 16.15 -16.68 9.84
N ALA A 17 15.25 -17.21 9.02
CA ALA A 17 14.64 -16.45 7.93
C ALA A 17 13.77 -15.35 8.55
N ALA A 18 14.30 -14.13 8.63
CA ALA A 18 13.51 -12.97 9.02
C ALA A 18 12.43 -12.73 7.94
N ALA A 19 11.17 -13.00 8.28
CA ALA A 19 10.03 -12.68 7.43
C ALA A 19 9.86 -11.15 7.39
N ILE A 20 10.40 -10.50 6.35
CA ILE A 20 10.21 -9.06 6.14
C ILE A 20 8.81 -8.85 5.56
N ALA A 21 7.87 -8.38 6.40
CA ALA A 21 6.53 -8.05 5.95
C ALA A 21 6.57 -6.78 5.07
N LEU A 22 6.07 -6.90 3.84
CA LEU A 22 5.88 -5.74 2.94
C LEU A 22 4.80 -4.81 3.51
N PRO A 23 4.90 -3.48 3.28
CA PRO A 23 3.86 -2.55 3.71
C PRO A 23 2.54 -2.84 2.96
N THR A 24 1.42 -2.65 3.65
CA THR A 24 0.11 -2.65 2.99
C THR A 24 0.00 -1.48 2.01
N TYR A 25 -0.83 -1.61 0.97
CA TYR A 25 -1.03 -0.53 0.00
C TYR A 25 -1.44 0.79 0.65
N THR A 26 -2.34 0.74 1.65
CA THR A 26 -2.75 1.92 2.40
C THR A 26 -1.60 2.57 3.15
N LYS A 27 -0.63 1.78 3.65
CA LYS A 27 0.58 2.31 4.31
C LYS A 27 1.51 2.99 3.31
N VAL A 28 1.59 2.50 2.08
CA VAL A 28 2.34 3.19 1.01
C VAL A 28 1.75 4.58 0.78
N VAL A 29 0.43 4.68 0.70
CA VAL A 29 -0.27 5.97 0.54
C VAL A 29 -0.03 6.88 1.76
N THR A 30 -0.36 6.43 2.97
CA THR A 30 -0.30 7.30 4.16
C THR A 30 1.12 7.79 4.46
N VAL A 31 2.13 6.95 4.25
CA VAL A 31 3.53 7.35 4.40
C VAL A 31 3.95 8.31 3.30
N HIS A 32 3.57 8.05 2.05
CA HIS A 32 3.97 8.89 0.92
C HIS A 32 3.44 10.32 1.06
N TYR A 33 2.15 10.47 1.37
CA TYR A 33 1.49 11.78 1.50
C TYR A 33 1.56 12.36 2.93
N LYS A 34 2.32 11.71 3.84
CA LYS A 34 2.48 12.16 5.23
C LYS A 34 1.14 12.44 5.92
N VAL A 35 0.19 11.54 5.71
CA VAL A 35 -1.19 11.66 6.20
C VAL A 35 -1.20 11.76 7.72
N LYS A 36 -1.94 12.74 8.25
CA LYS A 36 -2.08 12.94 9.69
C LYS A 36 -2.92 11.84 10.32
N LYS A 37 -2.59 11.50 11.56
CA LYS A 37 -3.35 10.53 12.34
C LYS A 37 -4.82 10.97 12.47
N GLY A 38 -5.75 10.06 12.23
CA GLY A 38 -7.20 10.30 12.36
C GLY A 38 -7.87 10.92 11.13
N ALA A 39 -7.12 11.20 10.05
CA ALA A 39 -7.65 11.65 8.77
C ALA A 39 -8.60 10.61 8.13
N ALA A 40 -9.40 11.04 7.16
CA ALA A 40 -10.38 10.16 6.50
C ALA A 40 -9.70 8.96 5.84
N ILE A 41 -8.54 9.17 5.19
CA ILE A 41 -7.72 8.11 4.60
C ILE A 41 -7.37 7.00 5.58
N GLU A 42 -6.95 7.32 6.80
CA GLU A 42 -6.58 6.29 7.79
C GLU A 42 -7.78 5.41 8.18
N LYS A 43 -8.97 6.00 8.20
CA LYS A 43 -10.22 5.29 8.55
C LYS A 43 -10.77 4.47 7.38
N ALA A 44 -10.53 4.91 6.14
CA ALA A 44 -11.04 4.29 4.94
C ALA A 44 -10.50 2.86 4.75
N GLY A 45 -9.21 2.63 5.01
CA GLY A 45 -8.59 1.32 4.83
C GLY A 45 -8.76 0.82 3.39
N CYS A 46 -9.35 -0.36 3.18
CA CYS A 46 -9.62 -0.90 1.84
C CYS A 46 -10.54 0.01 1.00
N ALA A 47 -11.43 0.78 1.64
CA ALA A 47 -12.35 1.67 0.94
C ALA A 47 -11.66 2.89 0.31
N LEU A 48 -10.36 3.08 0.54
CA LEU A 48 -9.56 4.10 -0.13
C LEU A 48 -9.49 3.86 -1.65
N CYS A 49 -9.39 2.60 -2.08
CA CYS A 49 -9.30 2.22 -3.50
C CYS A 49 -10.46 1.31 -3.96
N HIS A 50 -11.09 0.61 -3.02
CA HIS A 50 -12.20 -0.29 -3.32
C HIS A 50 -13.55 0.39 -3.01
N LEU A 51 -14.62 -0.12 -3.62
CA LEU A 51 -15.96 0.41 -3.37
C LEU A 51 -16.37 0.28 -1.89
N SER A 52 -15.92 -0.78 -1.21
CA SER A 52 -16.08 -0.95 0.23
C SER A 52 -15.08 -1.98 0.79
N LYS A 53 -15.07 -2.14 2.11
CA LYS A 53 -14.29 -3.19 2.80
C LYS A 53 -14.74 -4.62 2.43
N THR A 54 -15.95 -4.80 1.92
CA THR A 54 -16.51 -6.11 1.53
C THR A 54 -16.55 -6.33 0.02
N LYS A 55 -16.44 -5.26 -0.78
CA LYS A 55 -16.46 -5.30 -2.25
C LYS A 55 -15.07 -5.08 -2.85
N LEU A 56 -14.11 -5.94 -2.48
CA LEU A 56 -12.70 -5.80 -2.88
C LEU A 56 -12.42 -6.06 -4.36
N LYS A 57 -13.37 -6.65 -5.10
CA LYS A 57 -13.26 -6.85 -6.56
C LYS A 57 -13.74 -5.64 -7.36
N GLU A 58 -14.39 -4.69 -6.70
CA GLU A 58 -14.92 -3.46 -7.29
C GLU A 58 -14.06 -2.28 -6.80
N TYR A 59 -13.73 -1.37 -7.71
CA TYR A 59 -12.90 -0.20 -7.42
C TYR A 59 -13.78 1.05 -7.33
N ASN A 60 -13.44 1.95 -6.42
CA ASN A 60 -13.95 3.31 -6.48
C ASN A 60 -13.23 4.06 -7.65
N PRO A 61 -13.63 5.29 -8.00
CA PRO A 61 -13.02 6.01 -9.13
C PRO A 61 -11.49 6.12 -9.02
N TYR A 62 -10.96 6.52 -7.85
CA TYR A 62 -9.52 6.59 -7.59
C TYR A 62 -8.80 5.24 -7.78
N GLY A 63 -9.34 4.17 -7.19
CA GLY A 63 -8.76 2.83 -7.32
C GLY A 63 -8.81 2.29 -8.74
N ALA A 64 -9.80 2.71 -9.54
CA ALA A 64 -9.86 2.36 -10.95
C ALA A 64 -8.72 3.01 -11.75
N ASP A 65 -8.39 4.27 -11.47
CA ASP A 65 -7.23 4.94 -12.08
C ASP A 65 -5.90 4.35 -11.60
N LEU A 66 -5.81 4.03 -10.31
CA LEU A 66 -4.62 3.37 -9.77
C LEU A 66 -4.41 1.99 -10.39
N LYS A 67 -5.48 1.23 -10.59
CA LYS A 67 -5.44 -0.06 -11.29
C LYS A 67 -4.89 0.08 -12.70
N LYS A 68 -5.33 1.09 -13.47
CA LYS A 68 -4.84 1.31 -14.85
C LYS A 68 -3.32 1.52 -14.87
N VAL A 69 -2.78 2.34 -13.97
CA VAL A 69 -1.33 2.59 -13.95
C VAL A 69 -0.52 1.39 -13.44
N MET A 70 -1.07 0.61 -12.51
CA MET A 70 -0.46 -0.64 -12.04
C MET A 70 -0.42 -1.72 -13.13
N GLU A 71 -1.52 -1.86 -13.90
CA GLU A 71 -1.60 -2.79 -15.02
C GLU A 71 -0.67 -2.38 -16.16
N ALA A 72 -0.61 -1.10 -16.49
CA ALA A 72 0.33 -0.57 -17.49
C ALA A 72 1.79 -0.82 -17.08
N ALA A 73 2.09 -0.75 -15.78
CA ALA A 73 3.40 -1.08 -15.22
C ALA A 73 3.61 -2.59 -14.99
N LYS A 74 2.62 -3.44 -15.29
CA LYS A 74 2.64 -4.90 -15.10
C LYS A 74 3.09 -5.32 -13.69
N THR A 75 2.69 -4.56 -12.67
CA THR A 75 3.11 -4.79 -11.28
C THR A 75 1.91 -5.05 -10.38
N LYS A 76 2.13 -5.93 -9.40
CA LYS A 76 1.21 -6.14 -8.28
C LYS A 76 1.62 -5.35 -7.04
N THR A 77 2.68 -4.56 -7.13
CA THR A 77 3.19 -3.77 -6.00
C THR A 77 2.85 -2.31 -6.22
N LEU A 78 2.14 -1.72 -5.28
CA LEU A 78 1.92 -0.28 -5.26
C LEU A 78 3.19 0.44 -4.80
N THR A 79 3.64 1.42 -5.57
CA THR A 79 4.82 2.23 -5.26
C THR A 79 4.46 3.73 -5.26
N PRO A 80 5.25 4.56 -4.58
CA PRO A 80 5.10 6.02 -4.65
C PRO A 80 5.08 6.59 -6.08
N ASP A 81 5.87 6.02 -6.99
CA ASP A 81 5.90 6.50 -8.38
C ASP A 81 4.59 6.24 -9.12
N LEU A 82 3.91 5.13 -8.82
CA LEU A 82 2.58 4.85 -9.39
C LEU A 82 1.51 5.79 -8.85
N LEU A 83 1.60 6.16 -7.56
CA LEU A 83 0.71 7.15 -6.95
C LEU A 83 0.83 8.50 -7.67
N LYS A 84 2.07 8.97 -7.87
CA LYS A 84 2.35 10.22 -8.58
C LYS A 84 1.80 10.28 -10.01
N LYS A 85 1.71 9.14 -10.71
CA LYS A 85 1.18 9.11 -12.08
C LYS A 85 -0.28 9.56 -12.17
N ILE A 86 -1.03 9.49 -11.07
CA ILE A 86 -2.44 9.88 -11.03
C ILE A 86 -2.70 11.09 -10.13
N ASP A 87 -1.65 11.71 -9.56
CA ASP A 87 -1.79 12.86 -8.65
C ASP A 87 -2.52 14.03 -9.29
N THR A 88 -2.37 14.22 -10.60
CA THR A 88 -2.99 15.33 -11.34
C THR A 88 -4.39 15.04 -11.84
N LEU A 89 -4.87 13.80 -11.69
CA LEU A 89 -6.24 13.44 -12.05
C LEU A 89 -7.20 13.90 -10.95
N ASP A 90 -8.42 14.16 -11.35
CA ASP A 90 -9.58 14.36 -10.48
C ASP A 90 -10.46 13.12 -10.71
N SER A 91 -10.24 12.08 -9.90
CA SER A 91 -10.80 10.76 -10.17
C SER A 91 -12.30 10.70 -9.93
N ASP A 92 -12.83 11.41 -8.94
CA ASP A 92 -14.26 11.45 -8.62
C ASP A 92 -15.01 12.65 -9.18
N LYS A 93 -14.30 13.56 -9.88
CA LYS A 93 -14.82 14.71 -10.62
C LYS A 93 -15.43 15.77 -9.70
N ASP A 94 -14.85 15.95 -8.53
CA ASP A 94 -15.31 16.93 -7.55
C ASP A 94 -14.61 18.31 -7.69
N GLY A 95 -13.63 18.40 -8.59
CA GLY A 95 -12.86 19.61 -8.88
C GLY A 95 -11.54 19.71 -8.13
N VAL A 96 -11.21 18.75 -7.26
CA VAL A 96 -9.93 18.67 -6.55
C VAL A 96 -9.10 17.52 -7.13
N LYS A 97 -7.78 17.69 -7.16
CA LYS A 97 -6.89 16.64 -7.69
C LYS A 97 -6.58 15.61 -6.61
N ASN A 98 -6.39 14.37 -7.04
CA ASN A 98 -6.06 13.23 -6.18
C ASN A 98 -4.90 13.53 -5.21
N GLY A 99 -3.80 14.09 -5.70
CA GLY A 99 -2.63 14.37 -4.86
C GLY A 99 -2.89 15.45 -3.81
N GLU A 100 -3.77 16.41 -4.11
CA GLU A 100 -4.17 17.49 -3.20
C GLU A 100 -5.03 16.93 -2.07
N GLU A 101 -6.02 16.10 -2.40
CA GLU A 101 -6.85 15.39 -1.43
C GLU A 101 -6.05 14.43 -0.54
N LEU A 102 -5.15 13.64 -1.13
CA LEU A 102 -4.32 12.71 -0.38
C LEU A 102 -3.42 13.43 0.62
N THR A 103 -2.93 14.61 0.26
CA THR A 103 -2.16 15.50 1.15
C THR A 103 -3.05 16.14 2.23
N ALA A 104 -4.29 16.50 1.89
CA ALA A 104 -5.28 17.02 2.82
C ALA A 104 -5.81 15.93 3.78
N GLY A 105 -5.62 14.65 3.44
CA GLY A 105 -6.10 13.51 4.21
C GLY A 105 -7.53 13.10 3.88
N THR A 106 -8.04 13.49 2.71
CA THR A 106 -9.39 13.24 2.20
C THR A 106 -9.39 12.12 1.15
N LEU A 107 -10.51 11.85 0.48
CA LEU A 107 -10.72 10.58 -0.22
C LEU A 107 -11.00 10.83 -1.72
N PRO A 108 -10.01 10.64 -2.60
CA PRO A 108 -10.13 10.95 -4.04
C PRO A 108 -11.08 10.06 -4.85
N GLY A 109 -11.77 9.15 -4.18
CA GLY A 109 -12.81 8.31 -4.76
C GLY A 109 -14.20 8.60 -4.18
N ASP A 110 -14.34 9.64 -3.37
CA ASP A 110 -15.58 10.07 -2.73
C ASP A 110 -15.76 11.60 -2.85
N PRO A 111 -16.63 12.08 -3.77
CA PRO A 111 -16.76 13.51 -4.09
C PRO A 111 -17.37 14.35 -2.96
N LYS A 112 -17.71 13.72 -1.83
CA LYS A 112 -18.14 14.38 -0.59
C LYS A 112 -17.00 14.58 0.40
N SER A 113 -15.79 14.13 0.10
CA SER A 113 -14.65 14.11 1.00
C SER A 113 -13.50 14.96 0.43
N LYS A 114 -13.55 16.27 0.71
CA LYS A 114 -12.57 17.28 0.31
C LYS A 114 -12.14 18.18 1.46
#